data_AF-A0AAW1JXB4-F1
#
_entry.id   AF-A0AAW1JXB4-F1
#
_cell.length_a   1.000
_cell.length_b   1.000
_cell.length_c   1.000
_cell.angle_alpha   90.00
_cell.angle_beta   90.00
_cell.angle_gamma   90.00
#
_symmetry.space_group_name_H-M   'P 1'
#
loop_
_entity.id
_entity.type
_entity.pdbx_description
1 polymer ?
#
loop_
_entity_poly.entity_id
_entity_poly.type
_entity_poly.pdbx_seq_one_letter_code
_entity_poly.pdbx_strand_id
1 'polypeptide(L)'
;MTSANNRSCYAISPNIESELFKLFVRKGDIHTRNWPQKWDWLLKEYAGLRDKTRKITERSILIPQKSATDPRRIAIPSSTNGYYGWLCTRPEFQLEKYGPDVKDYTIPEEYRSN
;
A
#
# COMPACT_ATOMS: atom_id res chain seq x y z
N MET A 1 -23.84 -4.80 75.40
CA MET A 1 -24.48 -4.44 74.11
C MET A 1 -23.67 -3.33 73.46
N THR A 2 -22.83 -3.66 72.49
CA THR A 2 -22.35 -2.70 71.48
C THR A 2 -21.83 -3.51 70.29
N SER A 3 -22.64 -3.53 69.24
CA SER A 3 -22.41 -4.24 67.98
C SER A 3 -21.20 -3.66 67.26
N ALA A 4 -20.18 -4.48 67.03
CA ALA A 4 -19.06 -4.15 66.15
C ALA A 4 -19.58 -4.02 64.72
N ASN A 5 -19.51 -2.80 64.18
CA ASN A 5 -19.95 -2.49 62.83
C ASN A 5 -18.87 -2.94 61.84
N ASN A 6 -19.00 -4.17 61.33
CA ASN A 6 -18.15 -4.73 60.29
C ASN A 6 -18.32 -3.97 58.98
N ARG A 7 -17.58 -2.87 58.78
CA ARG A 7 -17.31 -2.36 57.44
C ARG A 7 -16.20 -3.21 56.84
N SER A 8 -16.59 -4.30 56.20
CA SER A 8 -15.72 -4.99 55.25
C SER A 8 -15.46 -4.02 54.10
N CYS A 9 -14.31 -3.36 54.15
CA CYS A 9 -13.78 -2.61 53.02
C CYS A 9 -13.47 -3.66 51.95
N TYR A 10 -14.35 -3.81 50.95
CA TYR A 10 -14.03 -4.60 49.77
C TYR A 10 -12.80 -3.96 49.13
N ALA A 11 -11.61 -4.50 49.43
CA ALA A 11 -10.44 -4.29 48.62
C ALA A 11 -10.77 -4.93 47.26
N ILE A 12 -11.29 -4.11 46.34
CA ILE A 12 -11.44 -4.49 44.95
C ILE A 12 -10.02 -4.80 44.49
N SER A 13 -9.69 -6.09 44.38
CA SER A 13 -8.43 -6.54 43.81
C SER A 13 -8.28 -5.84 42.47
N PRO A 14 -7.15 -5.18 42.18
CA PRO A 14 -6.97 -4.50 40.90
C PRO A 14 -7.17 -5.54 39.80
N ASN A 15 -8.13 -5.29 38.90
CA ASN A 15 -8.26 -6.10 37.71
C ASN A 15 -6.93 -6.00 36.97
N ILE A 16 -6.21 -7.12 36.87
CA ILE A 16 -4.89 -7.23 36.24
C ILE A 16 -4.94 -6.63 34.83
N GLU A 17 -6.05 -6.82 34.12
CA GLU A 17 -6.28 -6.28 32.78
C GLU A 17 -6.25 -4.74 32.76
N SER A 18 -6.82 -4.08 33.78
CA SER A 18 -6.85 -2.62 33.88
C SER A 18 -5.45 -2.04 34.08
N GLU A 19 -4.63 -2.69 34.91
CA GLU A 19 -3.25 -2.27 35.13
C GLU A 19 -2.36 -2.53 33.91
N LEU A 20 -2.54 -3.67 33.23
CA LEU A 20 -1.85 -3.96 31.97
C LEU A 20 -2.19 -2.93 30.88
N PHE A 21 -3.46 -2.54 30.76
CA PHE A 21 -3.88 -1.50 29.83
C PHE A 21 -3.23 -0.14 30.17
N LYS A 22 -3.24 0.28 31.44
CA LYS A 22 -2.58 1.52 31.87
C LYS A 22 -1.07 1.51 31.58
N LEU A 23 -0.40 0.38 31.81
CA LEU A 23 1.03 0.23 31.49
C LEU A 23 1.29 0.30 29.99
N PHE A 24 0.42 -0.31 29.17
CA PHE A 24 0.50 -0.23 27.72
C PHE A 24 0.38 1.23 27.24
N VAL A 25 -0.64 1.96 27.71
CA VAL A 25 -0.84 3.38 27.36
C VAL A 25 0.38 4.22 27.76
N ARG A 26 0.86 4.08 29.01
CA ARG A 26 2.04 4.79 29.49
C ARG A 26 3.30 4.49 28.67
N LYS A 27 3.51 3.21 28.29
CA LYS A 27 4.63 2.83 27.42
C LYS A 27 4.47 3.47 26.05
N GLY A 28 3.27 3.47 25.47
CA GLY A 28 2.97 4.16 24.22
C GLY A 28 3.39 5.63 24.25
N ASP A 29 2.99 6.37 25.28
CA ASP A 29 3.35 7.79 25.45
C ASP A 29 4.86 8.01 25.55
N ILE A 30 5.57 7.15 26.30
CA ILE A 30 7.03 7.20 26.44
C ILE A 30 7.71 6.93 25.10
N HIS A 31 7.23 5.94 24.33
CA HIS A 31 7.79 5.64 23.00
C HIS A 31 7.58 6.80 22.04
N THR A 32 6.39 7.42 22.00
CA THR A 32 6.11 8.57 21.14
C THR A 32 6.98 9.77 21.49
N ARG A 33 7.25 10.02 22.77
CA ARG A 33 8.15 11.12 23.21
C ARG A 33 9.62 10.85 22.93
N ASN A 34 10.07 9.60 23.13
CA ASN A 34 11.47 9.23 22.97
C ASN A 34 11.86 9.01 21.50
N TRP A 35 10.88 8.72 20.63
CA TRP A 35 11.13 8.45 19.23
C TRP A 35 11.81 9.62 18.50
N PRO A 36 11.30 10.87 18.56
CA PRO A 36 12.00 12.01 18.00
C PRO A 36 13.39 12.19 18.61
N GLN A 37 13.53 12.11 19.93
CA GLN A 37 14.84 12.30 20.56
C GLN A 37 15.92 11.33 20.05
N LYS A 38 15.54 10.07 19.78
CA LYS A 38 16.48 9.03 19.31
C LYS A 38 16.72 9.07 17.81
N TRP A 39 15.74 9.49 17.01
CA TRP A 39 15.76 9.33 15.55
C TRP A 39 15.66 10.63 14.75
N ASP A 40 15.47 11.78 15.39
CA ASP A 40 15.39 13.09 14.70
C ASP A 40 16.68 13.43 13.93
N TRP A 41 17.84 12.98 14.41
CA TRP A 41 19.10 13.14 13.69
C TRP A 41 19.08 12.42 12.32
N LEU A 42 18.41 11.27 12.22
CA LEU A 42 18.31 10.52 10.96
C LEU A 42 17.48 11.30 9.94
N LEU A 43 16.36 11.89 10.36
CA LEU A 43 15.54 12.76 9.50
C LEU A 43 16.32 13.96 8.99
N LYS A 44 17.16 14.56 9.86
CA LYS A 44 18.05 15.67 9.50
C LYS A 44 19.10 15.23 8.47
N GLU A 45 19.70 14.06 8.63
CA GLU A 45 20.65 13.50 7.66
C GLU A 45 20.00 13.26 6.29
N TYR A 46 18.80 12.68 6.26
CA TYR A 46 18.04 12.49 5.01
C TYR A 46 17.70 13.82 4.34
N ALA A 47 17.30 14.83 5.11
CA ALA A 47 17.06 16.17 4.59
C ALA A 47 18.34 16.76 3.98
N GLY A 48 19.48 16.63 4.66
CA GLY A 48 20.78 17.08 4.17
C GLY A 48 21.23 16.34 2.91
N LEU A 49 20.99 15.03 2.82
CA LEU A 49 21.26 14.24 1.62
C LEU A 49 20.41 14.70 0.44
N ARG A 50 19.12 14.93 0.66
CA ARG A 50 18.19 15.45 -0.36
C ARG A 50 18.66 16.80 -0.91
N ASP A 51 19.13 17.69 -0.05
CA ASP A 51 19.66 18.98 -0.50
C ASP A 51 20.95 18.84 -1.30
N LYS A 52 21.84 17.91 -0.93
CA LYS A 52 23.06 17.61 -1.69
C LYS A 52 22.73 17.06 -3.08
N THR A 53 21.83 16.08 -3.18
CA THR A 53 21.42 15.51 -4.47
C THR A 53 20.71 16.53 -5.34
N ARG A 54 19.85 17.40 -4.75
CA ARG A 54 19.23 18.50 -5.48
C ARG A 54 20.28 19.45 -6.06
N LYS A 55 21.24 19.91 -5.26
CA LYS A 55 22.33 20.79 -5.72
C LYS A 55 23.17 20.18 -6.84
N ILE A 56 23.44 18.87 -6.77
CA ILE A 56 24.17 18.15 -7.82
C ILE A 56 23.33 18.10 -9.10
N THR A 57 22.02 17.85 -8.97
CA THR A 57 21.09 17.81 -10.11
C THR A 57 20.88 19.18 -10.76
N GLU A 58 20.84 20.25 -9.97
CA GLU A 58 20.77 21.63 -10.48
C GLU A 58 22.06 22.03 -11.23
N ARG A 59 23.21 21.52 -10.77
CA ARG A 59 24.52 21.77 -11.40
C ARG A 59 24.81 20.83 -12.56
N SER A 60 24.12 19.70 -12.66
CA SER A 60 24.33 18.80 -13.77
C SER A 60 23.77 19.44 -15.02
N ILE A 61 24.62 19.52 -16.05
CA ILE A 61 24.12 19.76 -17.40
C ILE A 61 23.20 18.57 -17.67
N LEU A 62 21.90 18.83 -17.86
CA LEU A 62 20.97 17.84 -18.39
C LEU A 62 21.52 17.41 -19.73
N ILE A 63 22.34 16.36 -19.74
CA ILE A 63 22.80 15.75 -20.98
C ILE A 63 21.50 15.32 -21.64
N PRO A 64 21.12 15.93 -22.79
CA PRO A 64 19.94 15.46 -23.49
C PRO A 64 20.17 13.98 -23.69
N GLN A 65 19.25 13.14 -23.23
CA GLN A 65 19.26 11.74 -23.61
C GLN A 65 19.18 11.74 -25.13
N LYS A 66 20.34 11.69 -25.80
CA LYS A 66 20.39 11.18 -27.15
C LYS A 66 19.66 9.87 -27.02
N SER A 67 18.54 9.74 -27.73
CA SER A 67 17.88 8.49 -27.99
C SER A 67 18.86 7.62 -28.77
N ALA A 68 19.96 7.22 -28.12
CA ALA A 68 20.84 6.21 -28.58
C ALA A 68 20.01 4.94 -28.39
N THR A 69 19.31 4.56 -29.45
CA THR A 69 18.82 3.21 -29.61
C THR A 69 19.99 2.30 -29.24
N ASP A 70 19.88 1.64 -28.10
CA ASP A 70 20.92 0.74 -27.62
C ASP A 70 21.18 -0.28 -28.73
N PRO A 71 22.41 -0.38 -29.28
CA PRO A 71 22.72 -1.32 -30.35
C PRO A 71 22.54 -2.78 -29.91
N ARG A 72 22.41 -3.04 -28.59
CA ARG A 72 22.08 -4.34 -28.02
C ARG A 72 20.58 -4.58 -27.85
N ARG A 73 19.74 -3.57 -28.08
CA ARG A 73 18.28 -3.72 -28.07
C ARG A 73 17.87 -4.44 -29.35
N ILE A 74 17.92 -5.78 -29.28
CA ILE A 74 17.31 -6.64 -30.28
C ILE A 74 15.83 -6.25 -30.36
N ALA A 75 15.32 -6.04 -31.56
CA ALA A 75 13.90 -5.83 -31.77
C ALA A 75 13.17 -7.01 -31.11
N ILE A 76 12.33 -6.71 -30.10
CA ILE A 76 11.48 -7.72 -29.51
C ILE A 76 10.74 -8.35 -30.69
N PRO A 77 10.84 -9.68 -30.91
CA PRO A 77 10.14 -10.30 -32.02
C PRO A 77 8.68 -9.90 -31.87
N SER A 78 8.05 -9.52 -32.98
CA SER A 78 6.61 -9.27 -33.01
C SER A 78 5.90 -10.54 -32.59
N SER A 79 5.73 -10.70 -31.28
CA SER A 79 5.13 -11.87 -30.68
C SER A 79 3.64 -11.59 -30.61
N THR A 80 2.87 -12.56 -31.09
CA THR A 80 1.42 -12.49 -31.12
C THR A 80 0.82 -12.25 -29.73
N ASN A 81 1.58 -12.51 -28.65
CA ASN A 81 1.19 -12.20 -27.28
C ASN A 81 0.89 -10.71 -27.02
N GLY A 82 1.68 -9.79 -27.58
CA GLY A 82 1.37 -8.35 -27.46
C GLY A 82 0.10 -7.97 -28.23
N TYR A 83 -0.12 -8.63 -29.37
CA TYR A 83 -1.31 -8.45 -30.20
C TYR A 83 -2.57 -9.00 -29.52
N TYR A 84 -2.50 -10.17 -28.88
CA TYR A 84 -3.61 -10.72 -28.09
C TYR A 84 -3.96 -9.81 -26.92
N GLY A 85 -2.97 -9.31 -26.18
CA GLY A 85 -3.20 -8.34 -25.10
C GLY A 85 -3.92 -7.07 -25.59
N TRP A 86 -3.53 -6.55 -26.74
CA TRP A 86 -4.16 -5.38 -27.36
C TRP A 86 -5.56 -5.67 -27.96
N LEU A 87 -5.81 -6.89 -28.44
CA LEU A 87 -7.15 -7.29 -28.85
C LEU A 87 -8.08 -7.39 -27.64
N CYS A 88 -7.62 -7.96 -26.52
CA CYS A 88 -8.41 -8.10 -25.29
C CYS A 88 -8.80 -6.76 -24.65
N THR A 89 -8.09 -5.66 -24.94
CA THR A 89 -8.48 -4.31 -24.46
C THR A 89 -9.60 -3.69 -25.30
N ARG A 90 -9.91 -4.23 -26.48
CA ARG A 90 -11.02 -3.75 -27.30
C ARG A 90 -12.34 -4.36 -26.80
N PRO A 91 -13.39 -3.55 -26.59
CA PRO A 91 -14.67 -4.04 -26.05
C PRO A 91 -15.33 -5.10 -26.95
N GLU A 92 -15.06 -5.06 -28.25
CA GLU A 92 -15.54 -6.03 -29.25
C GLU A 92 -15.04 -7.47 -29.00
N PHE A 93 -13.90 -7.62 -28.32
CA PHE A 93 -13.26 -8.93 -28.08
C PHE A 93 -13.33 -9.35 -26.60
N GLN A 94 -13.94 -8.52 -25.75
CA GLN A 94 -14.19 -8.88 -24.35
C GLN A 94 -15.30 -9.93 -24.28
N LEU A 95 -15.06 -11.01 -23.52
CA LEU A 95 -16.02 -12.10 -23.37
C LEU A 95 -17.16 -11.77 -22.40
N GLU A 96 -17.00 -10.72 -21.59
CA GLU A 96 -18.01 -10.25 -20.63
C GLU A 96 -19.33 -9.87 -21.31
N LYS A 97 -19.30 -9.47 -22.58
CA LYS A 97 -20.50 -9.18 -23.38
C LYS A 97 -21.38 -10.42 -23.67
N TYR A 98 -20.85 -11.61 -23.49
CA TYR A 98 -21.58 -12.88 -23.67
C TYR A 98 -21.80 -13.58 -22.32
N GLY A 99 -21.65 -12.87 -21.20
CA GLY A 99 -21.90 -13.41 -19.88
C GLY A 99 -23.39 -13.74 -19.63
N PRO A 100 -23.69 -14.61 -18.65
CA PRO A 100 -25.05 -15.06 -18.33
C PRO A 100 -26.00 -13.93 -17.90
N ASP A 101 -25.46 -12.75 -17.54
CA ASP A 101 -26.23 -11.58 -17.11
C ASP A 101 -26.57 -10.62 -18.26
N VAL A 102 -26.08 -10.87 -19.49
CA VAL A 102 -26.33 -10.02 -20.67
C VAL A 102 -27.57 -10.54 -21.42
N LYS A 103 -28.66 -9.77 -21.40
CA LYS A 103 -29.98 -10.19 -21.91
C LYS A 103 -30.15 -10.16 -23.43
N ASP A 104 -29.27 -9.45 -24.14
CA ASP A 104 -29.41 -9.21 -25.58
C ASP A 104 -28.23 -9.82 -26.34
N TYR A 105 -28.25 -11.14 -26.51
CA TYR A 105 -27.37 -11.82 -27.46
C TYR A 105 -28.22 -12.35 -28.64
N THR A 106 -28.08 -11.72 -29.80
CA THR A 106 -28.59 -12.29 -31.05
C THR A 106 -27.61 -13.37 -31.51
N ILE A 107 -27.86 -14.63 -31.13
CA ILE A 107 -27.13 -15.77 -31.72
C ILE A 107 -27.39 -15.75 -33.24
N PRO A 108 -26.35 -15.75 -34.10
CA PRO A 108 -26.53 -15.96 -35.53
C PRO A 108 -27.27 -17.28 -35.79
N GLU A 109 -28.20 -17.30 -36.74
CA GLU A 109 -29.10 -18.45 -36.98
C GLU A 109 -28.36 -19.77 -37.22
N GLU A 110 -27.14 -19.70 -37.76
CA GLU A 110 -26.23 -20.81 -38.02
C GLU A 110 -25.89 -21.65 -36.78
N TYR A 111 -26.02 -21.07 -35.58
CA TYR A 111 -25.67 -21.71 -34.30
C TYR A 111 -26.88 -21.97 -33.39
N ARG A 112 -28.11 -21.69 -33.86
CA ARG A 112 -29.31 -22.14 -33.15
C ARG A 112 -29.52 -23.62 -33.48
N SER A 113 -29.28 -24.49 -32.51
CA SER A 113 -29.65 -25.90 -32.61
C SER A 113 -31.16 -26.02 -32.85
N ASN A 114 -31.56 -26.85 -33.83
CA ASN A 114 -32.96 -27.24 -34.09
C ASN A 114 -33.68 -27.69 -32.81
#